data_AF-A0A934L5N2-F1
#
_entry.id   AF-A0A934L5N2-F1
#
_cell.length_a   1.000
_cell.length_b   1.000
_cell.length_c   1.000
_cell.angle_alpha   90.00
_cell.angle_beta   90.00
_cell.angle_gamma   90.00
#
_symmetry.space_group_name_H-M   'P 1'
#
loop_
_entity.id
_entity.type
_entity.pdbx_description
1 polymer ?
#
loop_
_entity_poly.entity_id
_entity_poly.type
_entity_poly.pdbx_seq_one_letter_code
_entity_poly.pdbx_strand_id
1 'polypeptide(L)'
;MHIPDGYLSPKTCVLFYAAMAPVWYLASKKVETAVGAARLPLLALGAAFTFVIMMFNIPVPGGSTGHMTGGVIVAVVLGPWAGVVAMTLTVALQAFLFGDGGVTAIGANAFNMAFVMPFAGYYS
;
A
#
# COMPACT_ATOMS: atom_id res chain seq x y z
N MET A 1 5.73 7.15 1.13
CA MET A 1 5.13 8.40 0.62
C MET A 1 4.74 8.20 -0.83
N HIS A 2 3.71 8.90 -1.29
CA HIS A 2 3.22 8.81 -2.66
C HIS A 2 4.20 9.45 -3.65
N ILE A 3 4.47 8.72 -4.73
CA ILE A 3 5.26 9.14 -5.88
C ILE A 3 4.27 9.45 -7.02
N PRO A 4 4.21 10.69 -7.53
CA PRO A 4 3.35 11.06 -8.65
C PRO A 4 3.79 10.44 -9.99
N ASP A 5 2.89 10.46 -10.99
CA ASP A 5 3.27 10.08 -12.35
C ASP A 5 4.29 11.07 -12.94
N GLY A 6 5.19 10.54 -13.78
CA GLY A 6 6.27 11.32 -14.40
C GLY A 6 7.53 11.51 -13.54
N TYR A 7 7.48 11.17 -12.24
CA TYR A 7 8.66 11.24 -11.35
C TYR A 7 9.63 10.08 -11.55
N LEU A 8 9.13 8.92 -11.96
CA LEU A 8 9.94 7.72 -12.20
C LEU A 8 10.06 7.46 -13.70
N SER A 9 11.23 6.96 -14.12
CA SER A 9 11.39 6.49 -15.49
C SER A 9 10.46 5.28 -15.74
N PRO A 10 9.96 5.08 -16.96
CA PRO A 10 9.14 3.91 -17.29
C PRO A 10 9.80 2.58 -16.92
N LYS A 11 11.13 2.49 -17.07
CA LYS A 11 11.92 1.31 -16.69
C LYS A 11 11.83 1.04 -15.19
N THR A 12 11.90 2.09 -14.37
CA THR A 12 11.76 2.01 -12.91
C THR A 12 10.34 1.58 -12.53
N CYS A 13 9.31 2.13 -13.17
CA CYS A 13 7.93 1.71 -12.94
C CYS A 13 7.72 0.22 -13.22
N VAL A 14 8.18 -0.26 -14.38
CA VAL A 14 8.08 -1.68 -14.77
C VAL A 14 8.82 -2.58 -13.77
N LEU A 15 10.01 -2.17 -13.32
CA LEU A 15 10.77 -2.92 -12.32
C LEU A 15 9.99 -3.12 -11.02
N PHE A 16 9.37 -2.06 -10.50
CA PHE A 16 8.62 -2.16 -9.25
C PHE A 16 7.31 -2.93 -9.40
N TYR A 17 6.63 -2.84 -10.56
CA TYR A 17 5.52 -3.72 -10.86
C TYR A 17 5.94 -5.19 -10.91
N ALA A 18 7.06 -5.49 -11.57
CA ALA A 18 7.61 -6.85 -11.61
C ALA A 18 8.00 -7.35 -10.22
N ALA A 19 8.56 -6.50 -9.37
CA ALA A 19 8.91 -6.83 -7.99
C ALA A 19 7.66 -7.05 -7.11
N MET A 20 6.60 -6.28 -7.31
CA MET A 20 5.36 -6.40 -6.53
C MET A 20 4.44 -7.52 -7.00
N ALA A 21 4.50 -7.93 -8.27
CA ALA A 21 3.70 -9.03 -8.79
C ALA A 21 3.77 -10.33 -7.93
N PRO A 22 4.95 -10.88 -7.57
CA PRO A 22 5.02 -12.05 -6.69
C PRO A 22 4.54 -11.74 -5.27
N VAL A 23 4.76 -10.52 -4.77
CA VAL A 23 4.30 -10.10 -3.44
C VAL A 23 2.78 -10.08 -3.37
N TRP A 24 2.10 -9.53 -4.38
CA TRP A 24 0.65 -9.53 -4.47
C TRP A 24 0.10 -10.95 -4.59
N TYR A 25 0.71 -11.79 -5.43
CA TYR A 25 0.31 -13.18 -5.57
C TYR A 25 0.38 -13.93 -4.22
N LEU A 26 1.50 -13.81 -3.50
CA LEU A 26 1.68 -14.43 -2.19
C LEU A 26 0.74 -13.85 -1.15
N ALA A 27 0.55 -12.53 -1.12
CA ALA A 27 -0.35 -11.86 -0.20
C ALA A 27 -1.79 -12.33 -0.39
N SER A 28 -2.28 -12.40 -1.64
CA SER A 28 -3.61 -12.91 -1.96
C SER A 28 -3.80 -14.35 -1.47
N LYS A 29 -2.83 -15.25 -1.73
CA LYS A 29 -2.89 -16.63 -1.24
C LYS A 29 -2.87 -16.72 0.28
N LYS A 30 -2.00 -15.95 0.94
CA LYS A 30 -1.89 -15.96 2.40
C LYS A 30 -3.16 -15.40 3.04
N VAL A 31 -3.71 -14.31 2.52
CA VAL A 31 -4.96 -13.71 3.01
C VAL A 31 -6.12 -14.67 2.82
N GLU A 32 -6.25 -15.32 1.67
CA GLU A 32 -7.31 -16.32 1.43
C GLU A 32 -7.30 -17.46 2.48
N THR A 33 -6.10 -17.94 2.84
CA THR A 33 -5.95 -19.03 3.83
C THR A 33 -6.01 -18.58 5.29
N ALA A 34 -5.48 -17.39 5.61
CA ALA A 34 -5.31 -16.91 6.99
C ALA A 34 -6.42 -15.96 7.46
N VAL A 35 -7.03 -15.23 6.51
CA VAL A 35 -8.15 -14.32 6.75
C VAL A 35 -9.40 -15.04 6.28
N GLY A 36 -9.94 -15.92 7.14
CA GLY A 36 -11.22 -16.56 6.87
C GLY A 36 -12.33 -15.54 6.62
N ALA A 37 -13.42 -15.95 5.97
CA ALA A 37 -14.51 -15.05 5.53
C ALA A 37 -15.03 -14.09 6.61
N ALA A 38 -15.03 -14.52 7.88
CA ALA A 38 -15.44 -13.71 9.03
C ALA A 38 -14.55 -12.48 9.29
N ARG A 39 -13.28 -12.50 8.87
CA ARG A 39 -12.31 -11.39 9.07
C ARG A 39 -12.16 -10.49 7.84
N LEU A 40 -12.80 -10.83 6.72
CA LEU A 40 -12.77 -10.01 5.51
C LEU A 40 -13.32 -8.59 5.72
N PRO A 41 -14.40 -8.36 6.52
CA PRO A 41 -14.85 -7.01 6.84
C PRO A 41 -13.81 -6.18 7.59
N LEU A 42 -13.02 -6.82 8.47
CA LEU A 42 -11.93 -6.13 9.18
C LEU A 42 -10.81 -5.72 8.22
N LEU A 43 -10.50 -6.54 7.21
CA LEU A 43 -9.54 -6.17 6.17
C LEU A 43 -10.02 -4.96 5.37
N ALA A 44 -11.29 -4.95 4.97
CA ALA A 44 -11.89 -3.82 4.26
C ALA A 44 -11.89 -2.54 5.12
N LEU A 45 -12.20 -2.66 6.41
CA LEU A 45 -12.11 -1.55 7.36
C LEU A 45 -10.67 -1.06 7.52
N GLY A 46 -9.68 -1.97 7.56
CA GLY A 46 -8.27 -1.63 7.58
C GLY A 46 -7.86 -0.84 6.34
N ALA A 47 -8.29 -1.27 5.15
CA ALA A 47 -8.08 -0.53 3.91
C ALA A 47 -8.71 0.88 3.99
N ALA A 48 -9.99 0.98 4.37
CA ALA A 48 -10.67 2.27 4.53
C ALA A 48 -9.97 3.20 5.55
N PHE A 49 -9.51 2.65 6.69
CA PHE A 49 -8.74 3.38 7.69
C PHE A 49 -7.44 3.94 7.10
N THR A 50 -6.65 3.10 6.43
CA THR A 50 -5.39 3.54 5.79
C THR A 50 -5.64 4.57 4.69
N PHE A 51 -6.74 4.44 3.94
CA PHE A 51 -7.14 5.42 2.94
C PHE A 51 -7.43 6.78 3.56
N VAL A 52 -8.27 6.82 4.59
CA VAL A 52 -8.66 8.08 5.25
C VAL A 52 -7.44 8.75 5.90
N ILE A 53 -6.60 8.01 6.61
CA ILE A 53 -5.47 8.63 7.33
C ILE A 53 -4.42 9.22 6.38
N MET A 54 -4.23 8.61 5.20
CA MET A 54 -3.30 9.11 4.19
C MET A 54 -3.79 10.36 3.45
N MET A 55 -5.11 10.59 3.41
CA MET A 55 -5.67 11.83 2.84
C MET A 55 -5.32 13.07 3.66
N PHE A 56 -4.97 12.90 4.94
CA PHE A 56 -4.38 13.96 5.76
C PHE A 56 -2.88 14.05 5.51
N ASN A 57 -2.50 14.66 4.38
CA ASN A 57 -1.11 14.81 3.99
C ASN A 57 -0.64 16.27 3.97
N ILE A 58 0.65 16.46 4.22
CA ILE A 58 1.34 17.75 4.29
C ILE A 58 2.38 17.79 3.15
N PRO A 59 2.40 18.82 2.28
CA PRO A 59 3.40 18.92 1.24
C PRO A 59 4.83 18.98 1.81
N VAL A 60 5.75 18.20 1.23
CA VAL A 60 7.17 18.20 1.61
C VAL A 60 7.99 18.80 0.47
N PRO A 61 8.93 19.72 0.75
CA PRO A 61 9.85 20.25 -0.26
C PRO A 61 10.56 19.10 -1.00
N GLY A 62 10.56 19.14 -2.34
CA GLY A 62 11.08 18.05 -3.18
C GLY A 62 10.00 17.22 -3.91
N GLY A 63 8.72 17.60 -3.81
CA GLY A 63 7.66 17.13 -4.70
C GLY A 63 6.87 15.91 -4.23
N SER A 64 6.99 15.53 -2.96
CA SER A 64 6.18 14.48 -2.33
C SER A 64 5.43 15.04 -1.12
N THR A 65 4.79 14.16 -0.36
CA THR A 65 3.98 14.49 0.81
C THR A 65 4.48 13.75 2.06
N GLY A 66 4.15 14.31 3.22
CA GLY A 66 4.34 13.80 4.58
C GLY A 66 2.99 13.39 5.14
N HIS A 67 2.79 12.14 5.56
CA HIS A 67 1.53 11.69 6.14
C HIS A 67 1.71 10.40 6.95
N MET A 68 0.75 10.14 7.83
CA MET A 68 0.59 8.82 8.44
C MET A 68 0.02 7.84 7.41
N THR A 69 0.36 6.56 7.55
CA THR A 69 -0.02 5.52 6.60
C THR A 69 -0.93 4.45 7.19
N GLY A 70 -0.80 4.16 8.49
CA GLY A 70 -1.59 3.13 9.18
C GLY A 70 -1.24 1.68 8.80
N GLY A 71 -0.32 1.45 7.85
CA GLY A 71 0.00 0.10 7.35
C GLY A 71 0.54 -0.85 8.42
N VAL A 72 1.36 -0.36 9.35
CA VAL A 72 1.87 -1.16 10.48
C VAL A 72 0.74 -1.54 11.44
N ILE A 73 -0.21 -0.64 11.69
CA ILE A 73 -1.37 -0.92 12.55
C ILE A 73 -2.20 -2.07 11.96
N VAL A 74 -2.48 -2.00 10.65
CA VAL A 74 -3.20 -3.09 9.96
C VAL A 74 -2.41 -4.40 10.01
N ALA A 75 -1.09 -4.34 9.83
CA ALA A 75 -0.23 -5.52 9.92
C ALA A 75 -0.24 -6.16 11.30
N VAL A 76 -0.19 -5.37 12.38
CA VAL A 76 -0.23 -5.89 13.75
C VAL A 76 -1.56 -6.58 14.04
N VAL A 77 -2.68 -6.02 13.57
CA VAL A 77 -4.03 -6.55 13.84
C VAL A 77 -4.37 -7.78 12.99
N LEU A 78 -4.02 -7.77 11.70
CA LEU A 78 -4.46 -8.78 10.72
C LEU A 78 -3.33 -9.62 10.12
N GLY A 79 -2.08 -9.31 10.44
CA GLY A 79 -0.88 -9.90 9.86
C GLY A 79 -0.32 -9.07 8.69
N PRO A 80 0.99 -9.17 8.41
CA PRO A 80 1.67 -8.32 7.44
C PRO A 80 1.17 -8.54 6.00
N TRP A 81 0.78 -9.77 5.65
CA TRP A 81 0.19 -10.08 4.33
C TRP A 81 -1.19 -9.43 4.13
N ALA A 82 -2.00 -9.33 5.18
CA ALA A 82 -3.26 -8.58 5.13
C ALA A 82 -2.98 -7.07 4.98
N GLY A 83 -1.93 -6.57 5.66
CA GLY A 83 -1.42 -5.22 5.47
C GLY A 83 -1.06 -4.90 4.01
N VAL A 84 -0.38 -5.82 3.32
CA VAL A 84 -0.05 -5.67 1.88
C VAL A 84 -1.31 -5.49 1.04
N VAL A 85 -2.33 -6.33 1.23
CA VAL A 85 -3.56 -6.27 0.44
C VAL A 85 -4.30 -4.95 0.72
N ALA A 86 -4.52 -4.62 1.99
CA ALA A 86 -5.21 -3.39 2.38
C ALA A 86 -4.53 -2.14 1.81
N MET A 87 -3.22 -2.03 2.00
CA MET A 87 -2.44 -0.87 1.59
C MET A 87 -2.31 -0.76 0.07
N THR A 88 -2.20 -1.89 -0.64
CA THR A 88 -2.22 -1.87 -2.11
C THR A 88 -3.55 -1.36 -2.63
N LEU A 89 -4.67 -1.82 -2.06
CA LEU A 89 -6.00 -1.36 -2.44
C LEU A 89 -6.15 0.15 -2.23
N THR A 90 -5.70 0.63 -1.07
CA THR A 90 -5.69 2.05 -0.72
C THR A 90 -4.93 2.89 -1.74
N VAL A 91 -3.66 2.54 -2.01
CA VAL A 91 -2.81 3.29 -2.95
C VAL A 91 -3.38 3.23 -4.37
N ALA A 92 -3.95 2.10 -4.79
CA ALA A 92 -4.60 1.99 -6.10
C ALA A 92 -5.82 2.92 -6.20
N LEU A 93 -6.70 2.92 -5.20
CA LEU A 93 -7.87 3.81 -5.17
C LEU A 93 -7.46 5.28 -5.15
N GLN A 94 -6.42 5.63 -4.40
CA GLN A 94 -5.89 6.99 -4.33
C GLN A 94 -5.34 7.46 -5.68
N ALA A 95 -4.57 6.61 -6.37
CA ALA A 95 -4.03 6.93 -7.68
C ALA A 95 -5.15 7.07 -8.74
N PHE A 96 -6.11 6.15 -8.77
CA PHE A 96 -7.15 6.14 -9.82
C PHE A 96 -8.27 7.15 -9.60
N LEU A 97 -8.69 7.41 -8.36
CA LEU A 97 -9.88 8.20 -8.06
C LEU A 97 -9.56 9.61 -7.53
N PHE A 98 -8.41 9.79 -6.89
CA PHE A 98 -8.04 11.04 -6.21
C PHE A 98 -6.80 11.71 -6.81
N GLY A 99 -6.09 11.03 -7.72
CA GLY A 99 -4.83 11.51 -8.28
C GLY A 99 -3.72 11.64 -7.23
N ASP A 100 -3.87 11.00 -6.07
CA ASP A 100 -2.85 10.98 -5.01
C ASP A 100 -1.93 9.78 -5.23
N GLY A 101 -0.75 10.06 -5.79
CA GLY A 101 0.16 9.06 -6.35
C GLY A 101 -0.10 8.78 -7.84
N GLY A 102 0.94 8.32 -8.52
CA GLY A 102 0.90 8.02 -9.95
C GLY A 102 0.37 6.62 -10.24
N VAL A 103 -0.44 6.49 -11.31
CA VAL A 103 -0.93 5.19 -11.80
C VAL A 103 0.24 4.34 -12.27
N THR A 104 1.20 4.93 -12.99
CA THR A 104 2.41 4.24 -13.43
C THR A 104 3.35 3.92 -12.26
N ALA A 105 3.23 4.66 -11.16
CA ALA A 105 4.05 4.50 -9.95
C ALA A 105 3.41 3.59 -8.88
N ILE A 106 2.23 3.00 -9.12
CA ILE A 106 1.55 2.13 -8.13
C ILE A 106 2.48 1.02 -7.63
N GLY A 107 3.24 0.37 -8.53
CA GLY A 107 4.20 -0.66 -8.13
C GLY A 107 5.20 -0.16 -7.10
N ALA A 108 5.76 1.03 -7.31
CA ALA A 108 6.75 1.63 -6.40
C ALA A 108 6.10 2.09 -5.08
N ASN A 109 4.94 2.72 -5.16
CA ASN A 109 4.16 3.17 -4.00
C ASN A 109 3.73 1.98 -3.13
N ALA A 110 3.23 0.90 -3.74
CA ALA A 110 2.87 -0.33 -3.06
C ALA A 110 4.11 -1.05 -2.49
N PHE A 111 5.23 -1.08 -3.21
CA PHE A 111 6.46 -1.66 -2.67
C PHE A 111 6.91 -0.97 -1.37
N ASN A 112 6.97 0.37 -1.37
CA ASN A 112 7.38 1.12 -0.19
C ASN A 112 6.36 1.02 0.95
N MET A 113 5.09 1.32 0.66
CA MET A 113 4.07 1.52 1.70
C MET A 113 3.25 0.28 2.00
N ALA A 114 2.98 -0.58 1.02
CA ALA A 114 2.20 -1.80 1.24
C ALA A 114 3.07 -2.99 1.62
N PHE A 115 4.32 -3.06 1.16
CA PHE A 115 5.20 -4.18 1.46
C PHE A 115 6.25 -3.86 2.53
N VAL A 116 7.21 -2.99 2.22
CA VAL A 116 8.37 -2.74 3.10
C VAL A 116 7.93 -2.26 4.48
N MET A 117 7.07 -1.24 4.55
CA MET A 117 6.66 -0.64 5.81
C MET A 117 5.88 -1.61 6.74
N PRO A 118 4.81 -2.30 6.29
CA PRO A 118 4.08 -3.26 7.12
C PRO A 118 4.96 -4.40 7.63
N PHE A 119 5.86 -4.93 6.79
CA PHE A 119 6.77 -6.00 7.20
C PHE A 119 7.83 -5.51 8.18
N ALA A 120 8.47 -4.39 7.89
CA ALA A 120 9.50 -3.82 8.75
C ALA A 120 8.94 -3.51 10.15
N GLY A 121 7.75 -2.89 10.24
CA GLY A 121 7.14 -2.56 11.52
C GLY A 121 6.49 -3.75 12.25
N TYR A 122 6.13 -4.82 11.55
CA TYR A 122 5.54 -6.01 12.19
C TYR A 122 6.59 -6.92 12.83
N TYR A 123 7.80 -6.97 12.25
CA TYR A 123 8.89 -7.84 12.70
C TYR A 123 9.99 -7.13 13.52
N SER A 124 9.83 -5.83 13.77
CA SER A 124 10.70 -5.03 14.64
C SER A 124 10.38 -5.17 16.12
#